data_AF-A0A5N8VDG2-F1
#
_entry.id   AF-A0A5N8VDG2-F1
#
_cell.length_a   1.000
_cell.length_b   1.000
_cell.length_c   1.000
_cell.angle_alpha   90.00
_cell.angle_beta   90.00
_cell.angle_gamma   90.00
#
_symmetry.space_group_name_H-M   'P 1'
#
loop_
_entity.id
_entity.type
_entity.pdbx_description
1 polymer ?
#
loop_
_entity_poly.entity_id
_entity_poly.type
_entity_poly.pdbx_seq_one_letter_code
_entity_poly.pdbx_strand_id
1 'polypeptide(L)'
;MPTAGDRHGADEMTPADEAMNEPLDTEPPVTRATTKPRPDRHSVHHSDVTVTLTATDDLSGVARTEYDLDGRGWKKYTSRIKVHGDGRHRLLFRSIDHAQNHERTKSLGIRIALDPHGYGPAGS
;
A
#
# COMPACT_ATOMS: atom_id res chain seq x y z
N MET A 1 -55.29 -33.96 -31.56
CA MET A 1 -54.90 -33.37 -32.87
C MET A 1 -55.23 -31.87 -32.84
N PRO A 2 -54.25 -30.94 -32.78
CA PRO A 2 -52.87 -31.06 -32.32
C PRO A 2 -52.66 -30.46 -30.90
N THR A 3 -51.49 -30.81 -30.34
CA THR A 3 -50.93 -30.43 -29.02
C THR A 3 -49.59 -29.73 -29.27
N ALA A 4 -49.18 -28.86 -28.32
CA ALA A 4 -47.81 -28.39 -28.01
C ALA A 4 -47.14 -27.27 -28.84
N GLY A 5 -46.34 -26.48 -28.10
CA GLY A 5 -45.43 -25.42 -28.56
C GLY A 5 -45.40 -24.26 -27.54
N ASP A 6 -45.12 -24.51 -26.26
CA ASP A 6 -43.77 -24.58 -25.66
C ASP A 6 -43.05 -23.21 -25.58
N ARG A 7 -43.09 -22.68 -24.35
CA ARG A 7 -42.06 -21.90 -23.63
C ARG A 7 -40.98 -21.20 -24.45
N HIS A 8 -41.04 -19.87 -24.48
CA HIS A 8 -39.86 -19.03 -24.26
C HIS A 8 -40.30 -17.78 -23.50
N GLY A 9 -40.47 -17.93 -22.18
CA GLY A 9 -40.27 -16.78 -21.31
C GLY A 9 -38.81 -16.41 -21.49
N ALA A 10 -38.54 -15.24 -22.08
CA ALA A 10 -37.27 -14.60 -21.85
C ALA A 10 -37.19 -14.41 -20.35
N ASP A 11 -36.32 -15.19 -19.71
CA ASP A 11 -35.83 -14.92 -18.37
C ASP A 11 -35.04 -13.62 -18.50
N GLU A 12 -35.77 -12.50 -18.53
CA GLU A 12 -35.21 -11.16 -18.48
C GLU A 12 -34.70 -11.01 -17.05
N MET A 13 -33.48 -11.50 -16.84
CA MET A 13 -32.71 -11.33 -15.62
C MET A 13 -32.80 -9.84 -15.29
N THR A 14 -33.46 -9.51 -14.20
CA THR A 14 -33.70 -8.10 -13.88
C THR A 14 -32.34 -7.41 -13.68
N PRO A 15 -32.23 -6.08 -13.83
CA PRO A 15 -30.99 -5.38 -13.44
C PRO A 15 -30.57 -5.65 -11.99
N ALA A 16 -31.51 -6.09 -11.14
CA ALA A 16 -31.24 -6.53 -9.78
C ALA A 16 -30.67 -7.96 -9.69
N ASP A 17 -31.03 -8.87 -10.60
CA ASP A 17 -30.44 -10.20 -10.72
C ASP A 17 -29.03 -10.14 -11.36
N GLU A 18 -28.78 -9.20 -12.29
CA GLU A 18 -27.42 -8.92 -12.80
C GLU A 18 -26.49 -8.32 -11.74
N ALA A 19 -27.01 -7.47 -10.84
CA ALA A 19 -26.22 -6.88 -9.74
C ALA A 19 -25.78 -7.90 -8.67
N MET A 20 -26.38 -9.09 -8.64
CA MET A 20 -26.04 -10.16 -7.70
C MET A 20 -24.88 -11.06 -8.19
N ASN A 21 -24.27 -10.76 -9.35
CA ASN A 21 -23.20 -11.56 -9.96
C ASN A 21 -21.84 -10.83 -10.03
N GLU A 22 -21.58 -9.86 -9.15
CA GLU A 22 -20.22 -9.33 -8.98
C GLU A 22 -19.30 -10.44 -8.43
N PRO A 23 -18.11 -10.66 -9.01
CA PRO A 23 -17.18 -11.68 -8.52
C PRO A 23 -16.76 -11.36 -7.08
N LEU A 24 -16.82 -12.38 -6.21
CA LEU A 24 -16.28 -12.27 -4.85
C LEU A 24 -14.76 -12.05 -4.91
N ASP A 25 -14.32 -10.96 -4.30
CA ASP A 25 -12.89 -10.69 -4.13
C ASP A 25 -12.36 -11.30 -2.83
N THR A 26 -11.29 -12.08 -2.96
CA THR A 26 -10.58 -12.74 -1.86
C THR A 26 -9.08 -12.43 -1.85
N GLU A 27 -8.62 -11.59 -2.78
CA GLU A 27 -7.21 -11.27 -2.94
C GLU A 27 -6.90 -9.95 -2.22
N PRO A 28 -5.88 -9.90 -1.34
CA PRO A 28 -5.52 -8.65 -0.69
C PRO A 28 -4.71 -7.75 -1.63
N PRO A 29 -4.72 -6.42 -1.40
CA PRO A 29 -3.88 -5.49 -2.14
C PRO A 29 -2.39 -5.77 -2.00
N VAL A 30 -1.61 -5.27 -2.96
CA VAL A 30 -0.14 -5.28 -2.93
C VAL A 30 0.40 -3.86 -2.78
N THR A 31 1.04 -3.58 -1.65
CA THR A 31 1.71 -2.29 -1.40
C THR A 31 3.21 -2.36 -1.68
N ARG A 32 3.75 -1.29 -2.30
CA ARG A 32 5.17 -1.04 -2.53
C ARG A 32 5.60 0.26 -1.86
N ALA A 33 6.80 0.24 -1.26
CA ALA A 33 7.41 1.41 -0.65
C ALA A 33 8.63 1.88 -1.45
N THR A 34 8.80 3.19 -1.60
CA THR A 34 9.98 3.80 -2.24
C THR A 34 10.49 4.96 -1.39
N THR A 35 11.81 5.17 -1.39
CA THR A 35 12.47 6.22 -0.60
C THR A 35 13.12 7.28 -1.49
N LYS A 36 13.05 8.54 -1.07
CA LYS A 36 13.82 9.66 -1.64
C LYS A 36 14.51 10.47 -0.55
N PRO A 37 15.81 10.79 -0.67
CA PRO A 37 16.73 10.29 -1.69
C PRO A 37 16.92 8.78 -1.59
N ARG A 38 17.43 8.17 -2.67
CA ARG A 38 17.82 6.75 -2.63
C ARG A 38 19.00 6.58 -1.67
N PRO A 39 19.11 5.44 -0.99
CA PRO A 39 20.28 5.18 -0.16
C PRO A 39 21.53 4.97 -1.02
N ASP A 40 22.69 5.02 -0.38
CA ASP A 40 23.96 4.63 -0.97
C ASP A 40 24.06 3.10 -1.18
N ARG A 41 25.22 2.63 -1.64
CA ARG A 41 25.49 1.20 -1.87
C ARG A 41 25.42 0.33 -0.59
N HIS A 42 25.46 0.96 0.58
CA HIS A 42 25.40 0.31 1.90
C HIS A 42 24.01 0.44 2.55
N SER A 43 23.00 0.82 1.76
CA SER A 43 21.63 1.05 2.22
C SER A 43 21.52 2.15 3.29
N VAL A 44 22.28 3.25 3.13
CA VAL A 44 22.30 4.42 4.02
C VAL A 44 21.78 5.66 3.33
N HIS A 45 20.93 6.40 4.03
CA HIS A 45 20.54 7.74 3.65
C HIS A 45 21.38 8.77 4.40
N HIS A 46 21.89 9.78 3.70
CA HIS A 46 22.71 10.86 4.28
C HIS A 46 21.93 12.16 4.49
N SER A 47 20.60 12.07 4.50
CA SER A 47 19.68 13.15 4.77
C SER A 47 18.36 12.55 5.26
N ASP A 48 17.44 13.42 5.66
CA ASP A 48 16.03 13.05 5.86
C ASP A 48 15.47 12.32 4.65
N VAL A 49 14.58 11.35 4.92
CA VAL A 49 14.01 10.45 3.92
C VAL A 49 12.52 10.70 3.78
N THR A 50 12.07 10.83 2.55
CA THR A 50 10.64 10.79 2.21
C THR A 50 10.29 9.40 1.67
N VAL A 51 9.36 8.72 2.33
CA VAL A 51 8.81 7.44 1.87
C VAL A 51 7.49 7.68 1.15
N THR A 52 7.33 7.06 -0.02
CA THR A 52 6.07 7.01 -0.77
C THR A 52 5.58 5.57 -0.82
N LEU A 53 4.34 5.35 -0.42
CA LEU A 53 3.63 4.09 -0.56
C LEU A 53 2.72 4.14 -1.81
N THR A 54 2.68 3.06 -2.55
CA THR A 54 1.78 2.85 -3.69
C THR A 54 1.18 1.46 -3.57
N ALA A 55 -0.15 1.37 -3.62
CA ALA A 55 -0.89 0.13 -3.50
C ALA A 55 -1.75 -0.10 -4.73
N THR A 56 -1.89 -1.36 -5.14
CA THR A 56 -2.75 -1.80 -6.23
C THR A 56 -3.51 -3.02 -5.78
N ASP A 57 -4.72 -3.15 -6.31
CA ASP A 57 -5.60 -4.29 -6.14
C ASP A 57 -6.37 -4.45 -7.46
N ASP A 58 -6.55 -5.70 -7.92
CA ASP A 58 -6.98 -5.97 -9.29
C ASP A 58 -8.52 -6.11 -9.42
N LEU A 59 -9.25 -6.33 -8.32
CA LEU A 59 -10.69 -6.61 -8.36
C LEU A 59 -11.52 -5.58 -7.61
N SER A 60 -11.44 -5.52 -6.27
CA SER A 60 -12.25 -4.57 -5.49
C SER A 60 -11.59 -3.21 -5.29
N GLY A 61 -10.29 -3.08 -5.61
CA GLY A 61 -9.55 -1.83 -5.50
C GLY A 61 -9.14 -1.52 -4.05
N VAL A 62 -8.23 -0.57 -3.87
CA VAL A 62 -7.67 -0.27 -2.55
C VAL A 62 -8.57 0.69 -1.76
N ALA A 63 -9.14 0.24 -0.65
CA ALA A 63 -9.91 1.09 0.25
C ALA A 63 -9.02 1.98 1.13
N ARG A 64 -7.93 1.45 1.68
CA ARG A 64 -6.96 2.24 2.45
C ARG A 64 -5.57 1.60 2.54
N THR A 65 -4.57 2.44 2.67
CA THR A 65 -3.21 2.07 3.09
C THR A 65 -2.94 2.61 4.49
N GLU A 66 -2.28 1.81 5.33
CA GLU A 66 -1.91 2.15 6.70
C GLU A 66 -0.41 1.92 6.92
N TYR A 67 0.18 2.68 7.84
CA TYR A 67 1.58 2.54 8.23
C TYR A 67 1.81 2.77 9.73
N ASP A 68 2.87 2.19 10.26
CA ASP A 68 3.40 2.49 11.60
C ASP A 68 4.89 2.81 11.46
N LEU A 69 5.29 4.03 11.86
CA LEU A 69 6.67 4.47 11.89
C LEU A 69 7.19 4.40 13.32
N ASP A 70 8.22 3.58 13.54
CA ASP A 70 8.92 3.41 14.81
C ASP A 70 8.02 2.96 15.99
N GLY A 71 6.94 2.24 15.70
CA GLY A 71 6.06 1.68 16.73
C GLY A 71 5.16 2.73 17.40
N ARG A 72 4.85 3.82 16.69
CA ARG A 72 4.00 4.91 17.16
C ARG A 72 2.51 4.64 16.91
N GLY A 73 2.17 3.46 16.42
CA GLY A 73 0.82 3.03 16.10
C GLY A 73 0.44 3.26 14.65
N TRP A 74 -0.54 2.47 14.18
CA TRP A 74 -1.03 2.49 12.81
C TRP A 74 -1.76 3.78 12.48
N LYS A 75 -1.40 4.39 11.35
CA LYS A 75 -1.98 5.62 10.81
C LYS A 75 -2.36 5.42 9.36
N LYS A 76 -3.44 6.06 8.92
CA LYS A 76 -3.80 6.08 7.49
C LYS A 76 -2.75 6.84 6.69
N TYR A 77 -2.35 6.29 5.56
CA TYR A 77 -1.45 6.93 4.61
C TYR A 77 -2.26 7.90 3.72
N THR A 78 -2.16 9.19 4.01
CA THR A 78 -2.81 10.27 3.23
C THR A 78 -1.82 11.14 2.48
N SER A 79 -0.54 11.05 2.85
CA SER A 79 0.56 11.83 2.29
C SER A 79 1.89 11.12 2.53
N ARG A 80 2.93 11.55 1.80
CA ARG A 80 4.28 10.99 1.93
C ARG A 80 4.79 11.08 3.37
N ILE A 81 5.48 10.04 3.81
CA ILE A 81 5.99 9.93 5.18
C ILE A 81 7.39 10.53 5.23
N LYS A 82 7.60 11.52 6.08
CA LYS A 82 8.95 12.05 6.35
C LYS A 82 9.56 11.32 7.54
N VAL A 83 10.77 10.83 7.34
CA VAL A 83 11.59 10.16 8.36
C VAL A 83 12.81 11.05 8.58
N HIS A 84 12.99 11.46 9.83
CA HIS A 84 13.99 12.43 10.26
C HIS A 84 14.84 11.82 11.38
N GLY A 85 16.04 12.37 11.52
CA GLY A 85 16.95 12.02 12.60
C GLY A 85 17.92 10.92 12.22
N ASP A 86 19.06 10.92 12.89
CA ASP A 86 20.10 9.92 12.71
C ASP A 86 19.67 8.58 13.31
N GLY A 87 20.09 7.48 12.69
CA GLY A 87 19.92 6.13 13.23
C GLY A 87 19.01 5.22 12.39
N ARG A 88 18.43 4.23 13.08
CA ARG A 88 17.60 3.19 12.45
C ARG A 88 16.13 3.48 12.71
N HIS A 89 15.38 3.55 11.63
CA HIS A 89 13.94 3.65 11.63
C HIS A 89 13.31 2.40 11.00
N ARG A 90 12.09 2.08 11.44
CA ARG A 90 11.32 0.96 10.89
C ARG A 90 9.94 1.44 10.51
N LEU A 91 9.60 1.25 9.24
CA LEU A 91 8.27 1.49 8.71
C LEU A 91 7.55 0.16 8.47
N LEU A 92 6.47 -0.09 9.21
CA LEU A 92 5.51 -1.13 8.88
C LEU A 92 4.43 -0.54 7.98
N PHE A 93 3.95 -1.31 7.02
CA PHE A 93 2.87 -0.87 6.12
C PHE A 93 2.03 -2.05 5.61
N ARG A 94 0.77 -1.76 5.30
CA ARG A 94 -0.19 -2.70 4.69
C ARG A 94 -1.33 -1.93 4.01
N SER A 95 -2.04 -2.58 3.11
CA SER A 95 -3.30 -2.07 2.54
C SER A 95 -4.47 -3.03 2.75
N ILE A 96 -5.67 -2.47 2.64
CA ILE A 96 -6.95 -3.15 2.78
C ILE A 96 -7.82 -2.70 1.61
N ASP A 97 -8.46 -3.63 0.93
CA ASP A 97 -9.34 -3.39 -0.22
C ASP A 97 -10.78 -3.06 0.21
N HIS A 98 -11.69 -2.93 -0.76
CA HIS A 98 -13.11 -2.72 -0.50
C HIS A 98 -13.84 -3.99 -0.05
N ALA A 99 -13.36 -5.17 -0.42
CA ALA A 99 -13.87 -6.48 0.03
C ALA A 99 -13.43 -6.89 1.45
N GLN A 100 -12.63 -6.07 2.12
CA GLN A 100 -12.01 -6.33 3.43
C GLN A 100 -10.96 -7.46 3.42
N ASN A 101 -10.26 -7.69 2.31
CA ASN A 101 -9.03 -8.48 2.32
C ASN A 101 -7.87 -7.63 2.84
N HIS A 102 -7.07 -8.21 3.74
CA HIS A 102 -5.98 -7.54 4.42
C HIS A 102 -4.62 -8.01 3.89
N GLU A 103 -3.80 -7.08 3.43
CA GLU A 103 -2.41 -7.38 3.10
C GLU A 103 -1.63 -7.80 4.35
N ARG A 104 -0.78 -8.83 4.20
CA ARG A 104 0.22 -9.17 5.22
C ARG A 104 1.12 -7.96 5.47
N THR A 105 1.36 -7.64 6.74
CA THR A 105 2.21 -6.50 7.11
C THR A 105 3.61 -6.64 6.53
N LYS A 106 4.05 -5.63 5.78
CA LYS A 106 5.40 -5.48 5.23
C LYS A 106 6.21 -4.53 6.09
N SER A 107 7.54 -4.66 6.01
CA SER A 107 8.49 -3.85 6.77
C SER A 107 9.55 -3.26 5.85
N LEU A 108 9.84 -1.97 6.01
CA LEU A 108 10.96 -1.27 5.39
C LEU A 108 11.89 -0.75 6.50
N GLY A 109 13.14 -1.20 6.49
CA GLY A 109 14.20 -0.65 7.34
C GLY A 109 14.82 0.57 6.67
N ILE A 110 14.95 1.67 7.40
CA ILE A 110 15.52 2.93 6.92
C ILE A 110 16.67 3.28 7.84
N ARG A 111 17.87 3.40 7.29
CA ARG A 111 19.05 3.84 8.04
C ARG A 111 19.46 5.22 7.57
N ILE A 112 19.44 6.18 8.47
CA ILE A 112 19.93 7.54 8.25
C ILE A 112 21.25 7.67 8.99
N ALA A 113 22.27 8.15 8.29
CA ALA A 113 23.57 8.53 8.84
C ALA A 113 23.86 9.97 8.38
N LEU A 114 23.48 10.94 9.19
CA LEU A 114 23.81 12.34 8.95
C LEU A 114 25.30 12.48 9.27
N ASP A 115 26.13 12.55 8.23
CA ASP A 115 27.58 12.48 8.34
C ASP A 115 28.11 13.44 9.44
N PRO A 116 28.87 12.97 10.44
CA PRO A 116 29.31 13.78 11.59
C PRO A 116 30.53 14.68 11.30
N HIS A 117 30.95 14.81 10.03
CA HIS A 117 32.12 15.60 9.67
C HIS A 117 31.86 17.11 9.78
N GLY A 118 31.87 17.61 11.01
CA GLY A 118 32.29 18.96 11.35
C GLY A 118 33.74 19.19 10.93
N TYR A 119 34.01 19.26 9.63
CA TYR A 119 35.16 20.00 9.15
C TYR A 119 34.85 21.49 9.33
N GLY A 120 35.19 22.00 10.51
CA GLY A 120 35.71 23.36 10.59
C GLY A 120 36.90 23.50 9.63
N PRO A 121 37.19 24.70 9.10
CA PRO A 121 38.26 24.89 8.15
C PRO A 121 39.57 24.32 8.71
N ALA A 122 40.30 23.58 7.89
CA ALA A 122 41.62 23.05 8.23
C ALA A 122 42.54 24.23 8.58
N GLY A 123 42.72 24.47 9.88
CA GLY A 123 43.67 25.42 10.43
C GLY A 123 44.77 24.66 11.16
N SER A 124 45.93 24.54 10.52
CA SER A 124 47.27 24.50 11.09
C SER A 124 48.26 24.73 9.96
#